data_AF-A0A6I7MMQ7-F1
#
_entry.id   AF-A0A6I7MMQ7-F1
#
_cell.length_a   1.000
_cell.length_b   1.000
_cell.length_c   1.000
_cell.angle_alpha   90.00
_cell.angle_beta   90.00
_cell.angle_gamma   90.00
#
_symmetry.space_group_name_H-M   'P 1'
#
loop_
_entity.id
_entity.type
_entity.pdbx_description
1 polymer ?
#
loop_
_entity_poly.entity_id
_entity_poly.type
_entity_poly.pdbx_seq_one_letter_code
_entity_poly.pdbx_strand_id
1 'polypeptide(L)'
;MKKRTFTKEEKLKVLEEARETGVQSTLDKYGIYPATYYSWKRKFESMGEEGFRHGMSPGHLKEIKRLEKENELLKKLLAEKEIESHLKDELIKKKYPWSKGKN
;
A
#
# COMPACT_ATOMS: atom_id res chain seq x y z
N MET A 1 -3.81 -30.35 -16.97
CA MET A 1 -4.92 -29.35 -16.84
C MET A 1 -4.35 -28.00 -16.46
N LYS A 2 -4.65 -26.92 -17.21
CA LYS A 2 -4.21 -25.56 -16.88
C LYS A 2 -5.05 -25.05 -15.70
N LYS A 3 -4.42 -24.70 -14.58
CA LYS A 3 -5.14 -24.10 -13.44
C LYS A 3 -5.66 -22.73 -13.88
N ARG A 4 -6.96 -22.50 -13.68
CA ARG A 4 -7.57 -21.19 -13.91
C ARG A 4 -7.04 -20.21 -12.87
N THR A 5 -6.44 -19.12 -13.35
CA THR A 5 -5.98 -18.00 -12.51
C THR A 5 -7.02 -16.90 -12.56
N PHE A 6 -7.28 -16.27 -11.41
CA PHE A 6 -8.19 -15.13 -11.30
C PHE A 6 -7.41 -13.88 -10.90
N THR A 7 -7.64 -12.78 -11.60
CA THR A 7 -7.07 -11.47 -11.26
C THR A 7 -7.70 -10.91 -9.98
N LYS A 8 -7.18 -9.79 -9.48
CA LYS A 8 -7.76 -9.11 -8.31
C LYS A 8 -9.17 -8.62 -8.65
N GLU A 9 -9.33 -8.01 -9.81
CA GLU A 9 -10.55 -7.39 -10.31
C GLU A 9 -11.65 -8.44 -10.51
N GLU A 10 -11.32 -9.60 -11.08
CA GLU A 10 -12.26 -10.71 -11.24
C GLU A 10 -12.77 -11.22 -9.89
N LYS A 11 -11.90 -11.35 -8.89
CA LYS A 11 -12.31 -11.78 -7.54
C LYS A 11 -13.23 -10.78 -6.89
N LEU A 12 -12.95 -9.48 -7.04
CA LEU A 12 -13.79 -8.41 -6.50
C LEU A 12 -15.17 -8.42 -7.15
N LYS A 13 -15.23 -8.51 -8.48
CA LYS A 13 -16.48 -8.60 -9.23
C LYS A 13 -17.32 -9.80 -8.79
N VAL A 14 -16.70 -10.98 -8.61
CA VAL A 14 -17.41 -12.18 -8.12
C VAL A 14 -17.94 -11.98 -6.70
N LEU A 15 -17.18 -11.34 -5.81
CA LEU A 15 -17.63 -11.08 -4.44
C LEU A 15 -18.78 -10.07 -4.39
N GLU A 16 -18.75 -9.05 -5.24
CA GLU A 16 -19.82 -8.06 -5.37
C GLU A 16 -21.09 -8.69 -5.96
N GLU A 17 -20.97 -9.41 -7.08
CA GLU A 17 -22.12 -10.07 -7.71
C GLU A 17 -22.76 -11.12 -6.80
N ALA A 18 -21.96 -11.83 -6.00
CA ALA A 18 -22.48 -12.78 -5.00
C ALA A 18 -23.27 -12.10 -3.86
N ARG A 19 -23.02 -10.81 -3.57
CA ARG A 19 -23.81 -10.03 -2.60
C ARG A 19 -25.14 -9.59 -3.19
N GLU A 20 -25.18 -9.26 -4.48
CA GLU A 20 -26.38 -8.77 -5.15
C GLU A 20 -27.32 -9.89 -5.61
N THR A 21 -26.76 -10.94 -6.23
CA THR A 21 -27.52 -11.99 -6.91
C THR A 21 -27.57 -13.31 -6.13
N GLY A 22 -26.80 -13.39 -5.04
CA GLY A 22 -26.62 -14.59 -4.23
C GLY A 22 -25.39 -15.40 -4.59
N VAL A 23 -24.92 -16.20 -3.62
CA VAL A 23 -23.68 -16.97 -3.76
C VAL A 23 -23.84 -18.07 -4.81
N GLN A 24 -24.87 -18.91 -4.71
CA GLN A 24 -25.01 -20.09 -5.56
C GLN A 24 -25.09 -19.76 -7.06
N SER A 25 -25.96 -18.81 -7.42
CA SER A 25 -26.11 -18.29 -8.79
C SER A 25 -24.79 -17.77 -9.37
N THR A 26 -24.03 -17.03 -8.56
CA THR A 26 -22.71 -16.52 -8.96
C THR A 26 -21.70 -17.64 -9.13
N LEU A 27 -21.67 -18.63 -8.23
CA LEU A 27 -20.75 -19.77 -8.34
C LEU A 27 -21.02 -20.58 -9.62
N ASP A 28 -22.29 -20.80 -9.95
CA ASP A 28 -22.71 -21.52 -11.16
C ASP A 28 -22.33 -20.73 -12.42
N LYS A 29 -22.59 -19.41 -12.45
CA LYS A 29 -22.25 -18.53 -13.58
C LYS A 29 -20.75 -18.48 -13.86
N TYR A 30 -19.93 -18.34 -12.82
CA TYR A 30 -18.49 -18.22 -12.99
C TYR A 30 -17.76 -19.56 -12.96
N GLY A 31 -18.44 -20.68 -12.66
CA GLY A 31 -17.83 -22.00 -12.51
C GLY A 31 -16.79 -22.04 -11.40
N ILE A 32 -17.10 -21.45 -10.24
CA ILE A 32 -16.19 -21.34 -9.09
C ILE A 32 -16.63 -22.31 -8.00
N TYR A 33 -15.67 -23.06 -7.46
CA TYR A 33 -15.94 -23.92 -6.32
C TYR A 33 -16.25 -23.08 -5.06
N PRO A 34 -17.24 -23.48 -4.23
CA PRO A 34 -17.60 -22.76 -3.01
C PRO A 34 -16.39 -22.48 -2.08
N ALA A 35 -15.49 -23.46 -1.92
CA ALA A 35 -14.29 -23.31 -1.09
C ALA A 35 -13.37 -22.15 -1.56
N THR A 36 -13.25 -21.96 -2.87
CA THR A 36 -12.48 -20.87 -3.47
C THR A 36 -13.12 -19.51 -3.15
N TYR A 37 -14.44 -19.41 -3.31
CA TYR A 37 -15.19 -18.21 -2.97
C TYR A 37 -15.07 -17.84 -1.50
N TYR A 38 -15.30 -18.78 -0.58
CA TYR A 38 -15.21 -18.50 0.85
C TYR A 38 -13.79 -18.15 1.30
N SER A 39 -12.76 -18.72 0.66
CA SER A 39 -11.36 -18.33 0.87
C SER A 39 -11.14 -16.87 0.47
N TRP A 40 -11.67 -16.43 -0.66
CA TRP A 40 -11.57 -15.03 -1.09
C TRP A 40 -12.38 -14.09 -0.20
N LYS A 41 -13.59 -14.47 0.17
CA LYS A 41 -14.46 -13.71 1.08
C LYS A 41 -13.76 -13.48 2.42
N ARG A 42 -13.18 -14.53 3.02
CA ARG A 42 -12.42 -14.41 4.28
C ARG A 42 -11.21 -13.49 4.15
N LYS A 43 -10.46 -13.61 3.05
CA LYS A 43 -9.32 -12.70 2.79
C LYS A 43 -9.78 -11.25 2.68
N PHE A 44 -10.84 -11.00 1.91
CA PHE A 44 -11.41 -9.68 1.73
C PHE A 44 -11.94 -9.10 3.05
N GLU A 45 -12.65 -9.87 3.87
CA GLU A 45 -13.15 -9.42 5.18
C GLU A 45 -12.00 -9.08 6.15
N SER A 46 -10.90 -9.83 6.09
CA SER A 46 -9.76 -9.62 7.01
C SER A 46 -8.79 -8.50 6.59
N MET A 47 -8.60 -8.31 5.28
CA MET A 47 -7.50 -7.49 4.73
C MET A 47 -7.98 -6.48 3.68
N GLY A 48 -9.27 -6.47 3.34
CA GLY A 48 -9.80 -5.72 2.21
C GLY A 48 -9.24 -6.22 0.89
N GLU A 49 -9.25 -5.34 -0.10
CA GLU A 49 -8.72 -5.61 -1.44
C GLU A 49 -7.22 -5.93 -1.46
N GLU A 50 -6.45 -5.34 -0.54
CA GLU A 50 -5.02 -5.58 -0.40
C GLU A 50 -4.70 -7.05 -0.09
N GLY A 51 -5.65 -7.77 0.53
CA GLY A 51 -5.55 -9.20 0.79
C GLY A 51 -5.43 -10.08 -0.46
N PHE A 52 -5.77 -9.55 -1.64
CA PHE A 52 -5.63 -10.27 -2.91
C PHE A 52 -4.27 -10.11 -3.59
N ARG A 53 -3.41 -9.22 -3.10
CA ARG A 53 -2.03 -9.13 -3.55
C ARG A 53 -1.28 -10.41 -3.18
N HIS A 54 -0.43 -10.88 -4.09
CA HIS A 54 0.28 -12.15 -3.89
C HIS A 54 1.08 -12.11 -2.59
N GLY A 55 0.88 -13.13 -1.74
CA GLY A 55 1.65 -13.29 -0.50
C GLY A 55 1.22 -12.35 0.62
N MET A 56 0.11 -11.61 0.47
CA MET A 56 -0.36 -10.75 1.56
C MET A 56 -0.90 -11.54 2.75
N SER A 57 -0.46 -11.10 3.92
CA SER A 57 -0.88 -11.59 5.22
C SER A 57 -1.30 -10.40 6.10
N PRO A 58 -2.09 -10.64 7.16
CA PRO A 58 -2.43 -9.58 8.11
C PRO A 58 -1.18 -8.97 8.77
N GLY A 59 -0.11 -9.74 8.98
CA GLY A 59 1.17 -9.26 9.47
C GLY A 59 1.85 -8.29 8.49
N HIS A 60 1.83 -8.61 7.19
CA HIS A 60 2.35 -7.71 6.15
C HIS A 60 1.60 -6.37 6.13
N LEU A 61 0.27 -6.36 6.30
CA LEU A 61 -0.49 -5.09 6.34
C LEU A 61 -0.13 -4.24 7.56
N LYS A 62 0.05 -4.87 8.73
CA LYS A 62 0.50 -4.15 9.94
C LYS A 62 1.88 -3.54 9.73
N GLU A 63 2.78 -4.30 9.13
CA GLU A 63 4.13 -3.85 8.86
C GLU A 63 4.19 -2.72 7.83
N ILE A 64 3.41 -2.80 6.74
CA ILE A 64 3.29 -1.73 5.76
C ILE A 64 2.81 -0.44 6.44
N LYS A 65 1.75 -0.51 7.26
CA LYS A 65 1.25 0.66 7.99
C LYS A 65 2.27 1.25 8.97
N ARG A 66 3.10 0.40 9.59
CA ARG A 66 4.19 0.83 10.48
C ARG A 66 5.25 1.58 9.68
N LEU A 67 5.70 0.99 8.57
CA LEU A 67 6.70 1.57 7.68
C LEU A 67 6.21 2.86 7.02
N GLU A 68 4.93 2.97 6.66
CA GLU A 68 4.34 4.20 6.12
C GLU A 68 4.42 5.36 7.12
N LYS A 69 4.08 5.12 8.40
CA LYS A 69 4.21 6.12 9.46
C LYS A 69 5.65 6.52 9.72
N GLU A 70 6.54 5.54 9.75
CA GLU A 70 7.97 5.78 9.91
C GLU A 70 8.53 6.61 8.74
N ASN A 71 8.14 6.28 7.51
CA ASN A 71 8.53 7.01 6.32
C ASN A 71 8.03 8.47 6.33
N GLU A 72 6.79 8.69 6.77
CA GLU A 72 6.24 10.04 6.92
C GLU A 72 7.04 10.86 7.96
N LEU A 73 7.38 10.25 9.10
CA LEU A 73 8.20 10.89 10.12
C LEU A 73 9.60 11.22 9.59
N LEU A 74 10.25 10.26 8.91
CA LEU A 74 11.57 10.44 8.33
C LEU A 74 11.59 11.56 7.28
N LYS A 75 10.54 11.68 6.45
CA LYS A 75 10.41 12.78 5.48
C LYS A 75 10.31 14.14 6.16
N LYS A 76 9.56 14.25 7.26
CA LYS A 76 9.46 15.51 8.04
C LYS A 76 10.81 15.89 8.64
N LEU A 77 11.47 14.94 9.30
CA LEU A 77 12.80 15.16 9.88
C LEU A 77 13.84 15.55 8.82
N LEU A 78 13.79 14.94 7.63
CA LEU A 78 14.67 15.29 6.52
C LEU A 78 14.43 16.73 6.06
N ALA A 79 13.16 17.12 5.84
CA ALA A 79 12.82 18.48 5.45
C ALA A 79 13.28 19.52 6.48
N GLU A 80 13.07 19.25 7.78
CA GLU A 80 13.56 20.10 8.86
C GLU A 80 15.08 20.25 8.84
N LYS A 81 15.80 19.13 8.61
CA LYS A 81 17.27 19.13 8.51
C LYS A 81 17.79 19.90 7.31
N GLU A 82 17.14 19.78 6.16
CA GLU A 82 17.49 20.54 4.95
C GLU A 82 17.28 22.05 5.16
N ILE A 83 16.16 22.45 5.78
CA ILE A 83 15.90 23.84 6.15
C ILE A 83 16.96 24.36 7.13
N GLU A 84 17.26 23.59 8.18
CA GLU A 84 18.30 23.94 9.16
C GLU A 84 19.66 24.15 8.49
N SER A 85 20.02 23.28 7.53
CA SER A 85 21.26 23.38 6.76
C SER A 85 21.29 24.66 5.91
N HIS A 86 20.22 24.92 5.15
CA HIS A 86 20.14 26.12 4.31
C HIS A 86 20.23 27.41 5.13
N LEU A 87 19.55 27.47 6.28
CA LEU A 87 19.62 28.63 7.18
C LEU A 87 21.03 28.84 7.71
N LYS A 88 21.75 27.77 8.08
CA LYS A 88 23.16 27.87 8.51
C LYS A 88 24.05 28.42 7.40
N ASP A 89 23.88 27.95 6.16
CA ASP A 89 24.64 28.43 5.02
C ASP A 89 24.38 29.92 4.74
N GLU A 90 23.12 30.36 4.83
CA GLU A 90 22.75 31.77 4.70
C GLU A 90 23.35 32.64 5.80
N LEU A 91 23.32 32.17 7.06
CA LEU A 91 23.94 32.87 8.18
C LEU A 91 25.45 33.01 8.00
N ILE A 92 26.13 31.98 7.51
CA ILE A 92 27.57 32.02 7.22
C ILE A 92 27.85 33.04 6.10
N LYS A 93 27.08 33.00 5.00
CA LYS A 93 27.19 33.97 3.90
C LYS A 93 26.99 35.42 4.36
N LYS A 94 26.01 35.65 5.25
CA LYS A 94 25.73 36.97 5.81
C LYS A 94 26.80 37.43 6.79
N LYS A 95 27.33 36.52 7.62
CA LYS A 95 28.36 36.82 8.62
C LYS A 95 29.73 37.09 7.99
N TYR A 96 30.04 36.44 6.88
CA TYR A 96 31.31 36.63 6.18
C TYR A 96 31.10 37.01 4.70
N PRO A 97 30.63 38.24 4.40
CA PRO A 97 30.39 38.68 3.01
C PRO A 97 31.68 38.70 2.15
N TRP A 98 32.83 38.94 2.78
CA TRP A 98 34.14 39.07 2.13
C TRP A 98 34.91 37.74 1.97
N SER A 99 34.42 36.62 2.52
CA SER A 99 35.11 35.32 2.36
C SER A 99 34.91 34.70 0.98
N LYS A 100 34.18 35.37 0.06
CA LYS A 100 34.02 34.97 -1.34
C LYS A 100 35.22 35.30 -2.25
N GLY A 101 36.36 35.65 -1.67
CA GLY A 101 37.58 35.89 -2.43
C GLY A 101 38.81 35.52 -1.62
N LYS A 102 39.17 34.23 -1.62
CA LYS A 102 40.56 33.75 -1.51
C LYS A 102 40.60 32.25 -1.86
N ASN A 103 41.22 32.00 -3.02
CA ASN A 103 41.60 30.74 -3.68
C ASN A 103 40.49 29.81 -4.18
#